data_AF-A0A961MHF5-F1
#
_entry.id   AF-A0A961MHF5-F1
#
_cell.length_a   1.000
_cell.length_b   1.000
_cell.length_c   1.000
_cell.angle_alpha   90.00
_cell.angle_beta   90.00
_cell.angle_gamma   90.00
#
_symmetry.space_group_name_H-M   'P 1'
#
loop_
_entity.id
_entity.type
_entity.pdbx_description
1 polymer ?
#
loop_
_entity_poly.entity_id
_entity_poly.type
_entity_poly.pdbx_seq_one_letter_code
_entity_poly.pdbx_strand_id
1 'polypeptide(L)'
;MFDGDQVRPPYARLEDWTRQMPAELRQMKQAEAEVLFRRIGITFAVYGEGGDPDRLIPFDMFPRVFTQPEWRRLEKGIKQRARALNAFLLDVYGKGEIVRAGRVPARLVYHNEAYERAVAGFTPPRGVYSHIVGIDLVRTGPDDFFVLEDNCRTPSGVSYMLE
;
A
#
# COMPACT_ATOMS: atom_id res chain seq x y z
N MET A 1 17.54 -8.17 -1.95
CA MET A 1 17.93 -9.59 -1.85
C MET A 1 19.35 -9.72 -1.32
N PHE A 2 20.31 -9.01 -1.91
CA PHE A 2 21.70 -9.02 -1.51
C PHE A 2 22.06 -7.85 -0.58
N ASP A 3 23.13 -8.02 0.19
CA ASP A 3 23.89 -6.99 0.90
C ASP A 3 25.34 -7.09 0.40
N GLY A 4 25.73 -6.19 -0.50
CA GLY A 4 26.91 -6.39 -1.35
C GLY A 4 26.79 -7.67 -2.17
N ASP A 5 27.81 -8.53 -2.09
CA ASP A 5 27.83 -9.84 -2.76
C ASP A 5 27.16 -10.96 -1.94
N GLN A 6 26.69 -10.67 -0.72
CA GLN A 6 26.12 -11.67 0.18
C GLN A 6 24.60 -11.71 0.08
N VAL A 7 24.02 -12.91 0.04
CA VAL A 7 22.57 -13.08 0.09
C VAL A 7 22.10 -12.80 1.51
N ARG A 8 21.11 -11.92 1.68
CA ARG A 8 20.52 -11.67 3.00
C ARG A 8 19.84 -12.94 3.54
N PRO A 9 19.96 -13.27 4.83
CA PRO A 9 19.41 -14.51 5.40
C PRO A 9 17.94 -14.82 5.07
N PRO A 10 17.01 -13.85 5.04
CA PRO A 10 15.61 -14.11 4.69
C PRO A 10 15.42 -14.63 3.27
N TYR A 11 16.38 -14.39 2.38
CA TYR A 11 16.36 -14.79 0.98
C TYR A 11 17.14 -16.08 0.71
N ALA A 12 17.83 -16.67 1.70
CA ALA A 12 18.71 -17.83 1.49
C ALA A 12 18.00 -19.02 0.81
N ARG A 13 16.82 -19.39 1.30
CA ARG A 13 16.03 -20.48 0.67
C ARG A 13 15.56 -20.14 -0.74
N LEU A 14 15.26 -18.87 -1.01
CA LEU A 14 14.85 -18.43 -2.34
C LEU A 14 16.03 -18.48 -3.30
N GLU A 15 17.22 -18.07 -2.87
CA GLU A 15 18.45 -18.21 -3.64
C GLU A 15 18.75 -19.69 -3.94
N ASP A 16 18.69 -20.56 -2.95
CA ASP A 16 18.93 -22.00 -3.13
C ASP A 16 17.97 -22.59 -4.15
N TRP A 17 16.67 -22.27 -4.03
CA TRP A 17 15.64 -22.68 -4.98
C TRP A 17 15.93 -22.15 -6.39
N THR A 18 16.39 -20.89 -6.49
CA THR A 18 16.73 -20.25 -7.76
C THR A 18 17.92 -20.91 -8.45
N ARG A 19 18.94 -21.28 -7.68
CA ARG A 19 20.15 -21.97 -8.19
C ARG A 19 19.85 -23.39 -8.66
N GLN A 20 18.92 -24.07 -8.01
CA GLN A 20 18.51 -25.42 -8.36
C GLN A 20 17.58 -25.46 -9.60
N MET A 21 17.00 -24.33 -9.99
CA MET A 21 16.09 -24.25 -11.13
C MET A 21 16.84 -23.84 -12.42
N PRO A 22 16.86 -24.70 -13.47
CA PRO A 22 17.45 -24.35 -14.77
C PRO A 22 16.89 -23.02 -15.32
N ALA A 23 17.72 -22.26 -16.03
CA ALA A 23 17.33 -20.94 -16.54
C ALA A 23 16.13 -21.01 -17.50
N GLU A 24 16.07 -22.05 -18.33
CA GLU A 24 14.99 -22.31 -19.27
C GLU A 24 13.68 -22.57 -18.52
N LEU A 25 13.74 -23.34 -17.43
CA LEU A 25 12.57 -23.62 -16.60
C LEU A 25 12.07 -22.35 -15.90
N ARG A 26 12.97 -21.46 -15.46
CA ARG A 26 12.60 -20.16 -14.87
C ARG A 26 11.89 -19.26 -15.87
N GLN A 27 12.44 -19.14 -17.09
CA GLN A 27 11.80 -18.36 -18.16
C GLN A 27 10.42 -18.92 -18.52
N MET A 28 10.30 -20.25 -18.61
CA MET A 28 9.03 -20.90 -18.87
C MET A 28 8.00 -20.61 -17.75
N LYS A 29 8.41 -20.70 -16.47
CA LYS A 29 7.53 -20.41 -15.32
C LYS A 29 7.09 -18.95 -15.25
N GLN A 30 7.99 -18.02 -15.54
CA GLN A 30 7.68 -16.60 -15.64
C GLN A 30 6.64 -16.34 -16.75
N ALA A 31 6.83 -16.93 -17.94
CA ALA A 31 5.87 -16.81 -19.04
C ALA A 31 4.51 -17.46 -18.72
N GLU A 32 4.50 -18.62 -18.05
CA GLU A 32 3.27 -19.26 -17.56
C GLU A 32 2.52 -18.35 -16.58
N ALA A 33 3.24 -17.72 -15.64
CA ALA A 33 2.65 -16.80 -14.68
C ALA A 33 2.07 -15.56 -15.37
N GLU A 34 2.80 -14.95 -16.31
CA GLU A 34 2.28 -13.81 -17.09
C GLU A 34 1.01 -14.17 -17.88
N VAL A 35 0.96 -15.36 -18.49
CA VAL A 35 -0.24 -15.84 -19.19
C VAL A 35 -1.40 -16.09 -18.23
N LEU A 36 -1.13 -16.59 -17.03
CA LEU A 36 -2.15 -16.80 -16.01
C LEU A 36 -2.73 -15.46 -15.54
N PHE A 37 -1.87 -14.49 -15.18
CA PHE A 37 -2.28 -13.13 -14.81
C PHE A 37 -3.08 -12.45 -15.92
N ARG A 38 -2.71 -12.66 -17.19
CA ARG A 38 -3.49 -12.24 -18.37
C ARG A 38 -4.90 -12.83 -18.39
N ARG A 39 -5.03 -14.14 -18.15
CA ARG A 39 -6.33 -14.85 -18.20
C ARG A 39 -7.26 -14.50 -17.04
N ILE A 40 -6.71 -14.21 -15.87
CA ILE A 40 -7.50 -13.83 -14.68
C ILE A 40 -8.06 -12.39 -14.84
N GLY A 41 -7.58 -11.62 -15.83
CA GLY A 41 -8.09 -10.28 -16.11
C GLY A 41 -7.53 -9.23 -15.15
N ILE A 42 -6.31 -9.46 -14.65
CA ILE A 42 -5.61 -8.54 -13.75
C ILE A 42 -4.98 -7.43 -14.60
N THR A 43 -5.82 -6.48 -15.01
CA THR A 43 -5.43 -5.30 -15.78
C THR A 43 -5.55 -4.04 -14.92
N PHE A 44 -4.83 -2.97 -15.26
CA PHE A 44 -5.06 -1.64 -14.68
C PHE A 44 -5.51 -0.67 -15.77
N ALA A 45 -6.50 0.15 -15.45
CA ALA A 45 -7.02 1.16 -16.35
C ALA A 45 -6.04 2.33 -16.47
N VAL A 46 -5.40 2.50 -17.63
CA VAL A 46 -4.58 3.69 -17.89
C VAL A 46 -5.48 4.80 -18.42
N TYR A 47 -5.90 5.70 -17.53
CA TYR A 47 -6.63 6.89 -17.94
C TYR A 47 -5.67 7.93 -18.52
N GLY A 48 -5.46 7.85 -19.84
CA GLY A 48 -4.68 8.82 -20.60
C GLY A 48 -4.39 8.31 -22.01
N GLU A 49 -4.85 9.06 -23.01
CA GLU A 49 -4.55 8.91 -24.44
C GLU A 49 -5.11 7.67 -25.16
N GLY A 50 -6.42 7.67 -25.44
CA GLY A 50 -7.02 7.13 -26.69
C GLY A 50 -6.71 5.69 -27.14
N GLY A 51 -6.02 4.89 -26.32
CA GLY A 51 -5.60 3.53 -26.58
C GLY A 51 -6.37 2.51 -25.74
N ASP A 52 -6.03 1.24 -25.95
CA ASP A 52 -6.63 0.11 -25.22
C ASP A 52 -6.55 0.36 -23.70
N PRO A 53 -7.69 0.52 -23.01
CA PRO A 53 -7.73 1.01 -21.63
C PRO A 53 -7.04 0.06 -20.64
N ASP A 54 -6.83 -1.18 -21.02
CA ASP A 54 -6.34 -2.24 -20.16
C ASP A 54 -4.88 -2.59 -20.49
N ARG A 55 -3.97 -2.17 -19.62
CA ARG A 55 -2.59 -2.68 -19.63
C ARG A 55 -2.43 -3.77 -18.59
N LEU A 56 -1.77 -4.84 -19.00
CA LEU A 56 -1.36 -5.92 -18.12
C LEU A 56 -0.27 -5.42 -17.19
N ILE A 57 -0.43 -5.72 -15.91
CA ILE A 57 0.63 -5.49 -14.94
C ILE A 57 1.69 -6.57 -15.15
N PRO A 58 2.97 -6.19 -15.41
CA PRO A 58 4.05 -7.15 -15.41
C PRO A 58 4.12 -7.85 -14.06
N PHE A 59 4.08 -9.18 -14.06
CA PHE A 59 4.23 -9.97 -12.85
C PHE A 59 5.69 -10.34 -12.66
N ASP A 60 6.19 -10.36 -11.43
CA ASP A 60 7.50 -10.91 -11.09
C ASP A 60 7.28 -12.11 -10.16
N MET A 61 7.76 -13.28 -10.57
CA MET A 61 7.60 -14.51 -9.77
C MET A 61 8.43 -14.51 -8.48
N PHE A 62 9.39 -13.60 -8.32
CA PHE A 62 10.23 -13.51 -7.13
C PHE A 62 9.54 -12.70 -6.02
N PRO A 63 9.22 -13.30 -4.87
CA PRO A 63 8.49 -12.60 -3.82
C PRO A 63 9.33 -11.52 -3.14
N ARG A 64 8.65 -10.46 -2.73
CA ARG A 64 9.18 -9.50 -1.76
C ARG A 64 9.09 -10.09 -0.35
N VAL A 65 10.23 -10.56 0.18
CA VAL A 65 10.27 -11.23 1.49
C VAL A 65 10.35 -10.20 2.62
N PHE A 66 9.46 -10.36 3.60
CA PHE A 66 9.52 -9.70 4.90
C PHE A 66 9.70 -10.73 6.00
N THR A 67 10.61 -10.48 6.92
CA THR A 67 10.78 -11.26 8.14
C THR A 67 9.64 -10.99 9.13
N GLN A 68 9.42 -11.91 10.06
CA GLN A 68 8.41 -11.74 11.10
C GLN A 68 8.63 -10.47 11.96
N PRO A 69 9.87 -10.12 12.40
CA PRO A 69 10.09 -8.88 13.15
C PRO A 69 9.79 -7.62 12.33
N GLU A 70 10.20 -7.56 11.06
CA GLU A 70 9.90 -6.44 10.17
C GLU A 70 8.38 -6.27 10.03
N TRP A 71 7.67 -7.37 9.74
CA TRP A 71 6.21 -7.33 9.56
C TRP A 71 5.48 -6.90 10.83
N ARG A 72 5.85 -7.43 12.00
CA ARG A 72 5.24 -7.03 13.29
C ARG A 72 5.39 -5.53 13.56
N ARG A 73 6.55 -4.95 13.23
CA ARG A 73 6.80 -3.51 13.38
C ARG A 73 5.93 -2.71 12.41
N LEU A 74 5.88 -3.12 11.14
CA LEU A 74 5.07 -2.48 10.11
C LEU A 74 3.58 -2.53 10.46
N GLU A 75 3.06 -3.71 10.80
CA GLU A 75 1.66 -3.92 11.18
C GLU A 75 1.25 -3.01 12.34
N LYS A 76 2.08 -2.91 13.39
CA LYS A 76 1.83 -2.03 14.54
C LYS A 76 1.78 -0.56 14.10
N GLY A 77 2.72 -0.12 13.27
CA GLY A 77 2.80 1.25 12.76
C GLY A 77 1.61 1.61 11.87
N ILE A 78 1.25 0.73 10.93
CA ILE A 78 0.09 0.89 10.03
C ILE A 78 -1.20 1.00 10.85
N LYS A 79 -1.42 0.10 11.82
CA LYS A 79 -2.59 0.15 12.71
C LYS A 79 -2.64 1.43 13.56
N GLN A 80 -1.48 1.90 14.03
CA GLN A 80 -1.40 3.18 14.75
C GLN A 80 -1.79 4.35 13.84
N ARG A 81 -1.24 4.41 12.63
CA ARG A 81 -1.49 5.47 11.66
C ARG A 81 -2.95 5.52 11.21
N ALA A 82 -3.54 4.36 10.87
CA ALA A 82 -4.95 4.28 10.50
C ALA A 82 -5.89 4.80 11.61
N ARG A 83 -5.60 4.47 12.88
CA ARG A 83 -6.36 5.01 14.02
C ARG A 83 -6.21 6.52 14.15
N ALA A 84 -4.99 7.05 13.98
CA ALA A 84 -4.73 8.48 14.04
C ALA A 84 -5.45 9.24 12.91
N LEU A 85 -5.42 8.71 11.68
CA LEU A 85 -6.14 9.28 10.54
C LEU A 85 -7.65 9.30 10.78
N ASN A 86 -8.23 8.21 11.28
CA ASN A 86 -9.65 8.17 11.60
C ASN A 86 -10.02 9.13 12.74
N ALA A 87 -9.18 9.22 13.79
CA ALA A 87 -9.37 10.17 14.88
C ALA A 87 -9.27 11.62 14.41
N PHE A 88 -8.36 11.91 13.47
CA PHE A 88 -8.25 13.23 12.85
C PHE A 88 -9.53 13.59 12.08
N LEU A 89 -10.07 12.67 11.27
CA LEU A 89 -11.33 12.90 10.55
C LEU A 89 -12.51 13.15 11.51
N LEU A 90 -12.65 12.35 12.57
CA LEU A 90 -13.63 12.56 13.63
C LEU A 90 -13.50 13.94 14.29
N ASP A 91 -12.27 14.37 14.53
CA ASP A 91 -12.01 15.64 15.19
C ASP A 91 -12.34 16.82 14.28
N VAL A 92 -11.81 16.85 13.06
CA VAL A 92 -11.95 18.01 12.18
C VAL A 92 -13.37 18.23 11.67
N TYR A 93 -14.17 17.16 11.51
CA TYR A 93 -15.61 17.27 11.25
C TYR A 93 -16.45 17.50 12.51
N GLY A 94 -15.86 17.33 13.70
CA GLY A 94 -16.49 17.54 15.00
C GLY A 94 -16.01 18.82 15.69
N LYS A 95 -15.28 18.66 16.80
CA LYS A 95 -14.88 19.78 17.68
C LYS A 95 -13.67 20.58 17.15
N GLY A 96 -12.87 19.99 16.26
CA GLY A 96 -11.66 20.60 15.70
C GLY A 96 -10.58 20.86 16.73
N GLU A 97 -10.46 20.03 17.76
CA GLU A 97 -9.53 20.22 18.88
C GLU A 97 -8.08 20.31 18.41
N ILE A 98 -7.65 19.53 17.40
CA ILE A 98 -6.29 19.59 16.85
C ILE A 98 -5.97 20.94 16.21
N VAL A 99 -6.99 21.61 15.67
CA VAL A 99 -6.89 22.96 15.09
C VAL A 99 -6.92 24.01 16.20
N ARG A 100 -7.84 23.88 17.18
CA ARG A 100 -7.92 24.77 18.36
C ARG A 100 -6.63 24.75 19.19
N ALA A 101 -5.99 23.59 19.28
CA ALA A 101 -4.70 23.40 19.94
C ALA A 101 -3.50 23.92 19.12
N GLY A 102 -3.71 24.44 17.91
CA GLY A 102 -2.66 25.00 17.06
C GLY A 102 -1.68 23.96 16.48
N ARG A 103 -2.02 22.66 16.53
CA ARG A 103 -1.15 21.59 16.00
C ARG A 103 -1.29 21.44 14.48
N VAL A 104 -2.48 21.68 13.95
CA VAL A 104 -2.74 21.73 12.50
C VAL A 104 -3.36 23.09 12.15
N PRO A 105 -2.79 23.84 11.20
CA PRO A 105 -3.37 25.12 10.77
C PRO A 105 -4.76 24.94 10.16
N ALA A 106 -5.73 25.74 10.62
CA ALA A 106 -7.12 25.73 10.15
C ALA A 106 -7.24 25.80 8.62
N ARG A 107 -6.42 26.64 7.97
CA ARG A 107 -6.42 26.81 6.51
C ARG A 107 -6.10 25.54 5.73
N LEU A 108 -5.31 24.61 6.29
CA LEU A 108 -4.96 23.37 5.61
C LEU A 108 -6.10 22.35 5.63
N VAL A 109 -7.06 22.54 6.55
CA VAL A 109 -8.21 21.66 6.73
C VAL A 109 -9.44 22.29 6.08
N TYR A 110 -9.91 23.42 6.60
CA TYR A 110 -11.23 23.96 6.27
C TYR A 110 -11.29 24.74 4.95
N HIS A 111 -10.14 25.09 4.37
CA HIS A 111 -10.07 25.69 3.04
C HIS A 111 -9.58 24.69 1.99
N ASN A 112 -9.38 23.41 2.37
CA ASN A 112 -9.03 22.36 1.43
C ASN A 112 -10.27 21.98 0.61
N GLU A 113 -10.11 21.83 -0.71
CA GLU A 113 -11.19 21.40 -1.60
C GLU A 113 -11.76 20.02 -1.25
N ALA A 114 -10.97 19.17 -0.61
CA ALA A 114 -11.38 17.84 -0.17
C ALA A 114 -12.18 17.84 1.13
N TYR A 115 -12.32 18.98 1.82
CA TYR A 115 -13.12 19.06 3.05
C TYR A 115 -14.60 19.18 2.70
N GLU A 116 -15.39 18.18 3.11
CA GLU A 116 -16.82 18.14 2.79
C GLU A 116 -17.65 18.81 3.88
N ARG A 117 -18.14 20.03 3.60
CA ARG A 117 -18.93 20.82 4.56
C ARG A 117 -20.23 20.12 4.95
N ALA A 118 -20.83 19.34 4.06
CA ALA A 118 -22.05 18.60 4.34
C ALA A 118 -21.88 17.53 5.42
N VAL A 119 -20.63 17.12 5.70
CA VAL A 119 -20.28 16.10 6.70
C VAL A 119 -19.97 16.72 8.07
N ALA A 120 -19.91 18.05 8.18
CA ALA A 120 -19.66 18.72 9.47
C ALA A 120 -20.76 18.41 10.50
N GLY A 121 -20.36 17.98 11.69
CA GLY A 121 -21.24 17.56 12.79
C GLY A 121 -21.82 16.15 12.63
N PHE A 122 -21.66 15.49 11.49
CA PHE A 122 -22.05 14.10 11.31
C PHE A 122 -21.04 13.17 11.97
N THR A 123 -21.52 12.13 12.65
CA THR A 123 -20.67 11.04 13.17
C THR A 123 -21.11 9.73 12.52
N PRO A 124 -20.25 9.04 11.75
CA PRO A 124 -20.60 7.77 11.15
C PRO A 124 -20.78 6.68 12.22
N PRO A 125 -21.47 5.56 11.89
CA PRO A 125 -21.58 4.41 12.79
C PRO A 125 -20.21 3.97 13.31
N ARG A 126 -20.13 3.76 14.63
CA ARG A 126 -18.89 3.40 15.34
C ARG A 126 -17.75 4.43 15.20
N GLY A 127 -18.03 5.63 14.68
CA GLY A 127 -17.05 6.69 14.47
C GLY A 127 -16.00 6.36 13.41
N VAL A 128 -16.29 5.47 12.45
CA VAL A 128 -15.33 5.08 11.40
C VAL A 128 -15.64 5.83 10.10
N TYR A 129 -14.74 6.72 9.69
CA TYR A 129 -14.82 7.42 8.41
C TYR A 129 -14.17 6.61 7.28
N SER A 130 -12.94 6.16 7.50
CA SER A 130 -12.18 5.39 6.51
C SER A 130 -12.10 3.93 6.97
N HIS A 131 -12.93 3.09 6.37
CA HIS A 131 -13.08 1.68 6.74
C HIS A 131 -11.92 0.84 6.22
N ILE A 132 -11.36 1.24 5.07
CA ILE A 132 -10.22 0.63 4.42
C ILE A 132 -9.23 1.77 4.16
N VAL A 133 -7.99 1.58 4.57
CA VAL A 133 -6.91 2.56 4.37
C VAL A 133 -5.73 1.85 3.71
N GLY A 134 -5.30 2.35 2.55
CA GLY A 134 -4.03 1.96 1.94
C GLY A 134 -2.90 2.84 2.48
N ILE A 135 -1.77 2.25 2.84
CA ILE A 135 -0.59 2.97 3.32
C ILE A 135 0.59 2.59 2.42
N ASP A 136 1.04 3.54 1.61
CA ASP A 136 2.10 3.29 0.65
C ASP A 136 3.45 3.46 1.33
N LEU A 137 4.25 2.40 1.29
CA LEU A 137 5.50 2.29 2.06
C LEU A 137 6.70 2.13 1.13
N VAL A 138 7.77 2.85 1.45
CA VAL A 138 9.10 2.61 0.88
C VAL A 138 10.07 2.17 1.96
N ARG A 139 11.03 1.34 1.56
CA ARG A 139 12.13 0.89 2.40
C ARG A 139 13.42 1.53 1.91
N THR A 140 14.11 2.24 2.79
CA THR A 140 15.36 2.95 2.46
C THR A 140 16.60 2.30 3.10
N GLY A 141 16.40 1.40 4.06
CA GLY A 141 17.46 0.68 4.76
C GLY A 141 16.98 -0.66 5.32
N PRO A 142 17.85 -1.39 6.05
CA PRO A 142 17.48 -2.65 6.67
C PRO A 142 16.27 -2.54 7.60
N ASP A 143 16.12 -1.48 8.37
CA ASP A 143 15.00 -1.33 9.30
C ASP A 143 14.21 -0.02 9.08
N ASP A 144 14.49 0.67 7.99
CA ASP A 144 13.99 2.01 7.71
C ASP A 144 12.87 2.00 6.67
N PHE A 145 11.67 2.26 7.15
CA PHE A 145 10.45 2.34 6.37
C PHE A 145 9.81 3.72 6.50
N PHE A 146 9.35 4.26 5.37
CA PHE A 146 8.71 5.57 5.29
C PHE A 146 7.36 5.44 4.59
N VAL A 147 6.38 6.19 5.08
CA VAL A 147 5.09 6.35 4.40
C VAL A 147 5.24 7.43 3.34
N LEU A 148 4.92 7.11 2.10
CA LEU A 148 4.83 8.08 1.02
C LEU A 148 3.45 8.74 0.97
N GLU A 149 2.40 7.92 1.07
CA GLU A 149 1.02 8.36 0.86
C GLU A 149 0.02 7.53 1.69
N ASP A 150 -1.10 8.18 2.04
CA ASP A 150 -2.25 7.55 2.71
C ASP A 150 -3.48 7.59 1.81
N ASN A 151 -3.96 6.42 1.41
CA ASN A 151 -5.14 6.26 0.57
C ASN A 151 -6.38 6.01 1.43
N CYS A 152 -7.08 7.09 1.81
CA CYS A 152 -8.23 7.05 2.73
C CYS A 152 -9.61 7.17 2.06
N ARG A 153 -9.65 7.36 0.73
CA ARG A 153 -10.90 7.55 -0.04
C ARG A 153 -11.44 6.21 -0.53
N THR A 154 -10.97 5.76 -1.68
CA THR A 154 -11.34 4.51 -2.34
C THR A 154 -10.07 3.72 -2.67
N PRO A 155 -9.36 3.20 -1.67
CA PRO A 155 -8.14 2.44 -1.92
C PRO A 155 -8.45 1.20 -2.77
N SER A 156 -7.69 1.01 -3.83
CA SER A 156 -7.71 -0.17 -4.70
C SER A 156 -6.47 -1.04 -4.44
N GLY A 157 -6.29 -2.13 -5.19
CA GLY A 157 -5.07 -2.95 -5.08
C GLY A 157 -5.27 -4.33 -4.45
N VAL A 158 -6.34 -4.55 -3.69
CA VAL A 158 -6.53 -5.80 -2.93
C VAL A 158 -6.70 -7.03 -3.83
N SER A 159 -7.34 -6.89 -4.99
CA SER A 159 -7.45 -7.98 -5.97
C SER A 159 -6.09 -8.48 -6.42
N TYR A 160 -5.16 -7.58 -6.76
CA TYR A 160 -3.79 -7.92 -7.16
C TYR A 160 -2.96 -8.58 -6.05
N MET A 161 -3.32 -8.36 -4.78
CA MET A 161 -2.64 -8.98 -3.64
C MET A 161 -3.12 -10.42 -3.39
N LEU A 162 -4.39 -10.71 -3.70
CA LEU A 162 -5.00 -12.01 -3.42
C LEU A 162 -4.72 -13.04 -4.53
N GLU A 163 -4.60 -12.58 -5.76
CA GLU A 163 -4.24 -13.39 -6.93
C GLU A 163 -2.73 -13.57 -7.08
#